data_AF-A0A0H1B6L3-F1
#
_entry.id   AF-A0A0H1B6L3-F1
#
_cell.length_a   1.000
_cell.length_b   1.000
_cell.length_c   1.000
_cell.angle_alpha   90.00
_cell.angle_beta   90.00
_cell.angle_gamma   90.00
#
_symmetry.space_group_name_H-M   'P 1'
#
loop_
_entity.id
_entity.type
_entity.pdbx_description
1 polymer ?
#
loop_
_entity_poly.entity_id
_entity_poly.type
_entity_poly.pdbx_seq_one_letter_code
_entity_poly.pdbx_strand_id
1 'polypeptide(L)'
;MDARMEMYSAFADAFGNNNCVETGGVNMDLAAVLREHRASDVFIVGLAGDYCVKDTAVDAVDGGFRCFVVEEGTKCIDPGEGWEVAKKEMEDRGVRIVNIDGPEVGQVRALLPVCS
;
A
#
# COMPACT_ATOMS: atom_id res chain seq x y z
N MET A 1 -20.72 10.51 -14.17
CA MET A 1 -19.72 10.01 -13.21
C MET A 1 -20.40 9.95 -11.86
N ASP A 2 -20.53 8.77 -11.27
CA ASP A 2 -21.22 8.52 -10.00
C ASP A 2 -20.22 8.67 -8.84
N ALA A 3 -20.51 9.53 -7.87
CA ALA A 3 -19.67 9.84 -6.71
C ALA A 3 -19.61 8.69 -5.67
N ARG A 4 -20.16 7.51 -5.99
CA ARG A 4 -20.18 6.31 -5.13
C ARG A 4 -19.13 5.27 -5.52
N MET A 5 -18.22 5.60 -6.43
CA MET A 5 -17.14 4.71 -6.88
C MET A 5 -15.79 5.37 -6.59
N GLU A 6 -15.47 5.51 -5.31
CA GLU A 6 -14.13 5.87 -4.86
C GLU A 6 -13.34 4.59 -4.62
N MET A 7 -12.17 4.48 -5.24
CA MET A 7 -11.39 3.25 -5.29
C MET A 7 -9.95 3.60 -4.95
N TYR A 8 -9.67 3.63 -3.65
CA TYR A 8 -8.39 4.09 -3.11
C TYR A 8 -7.45 2.92 -2.82
N SER A 9 -7.97 1.74 -2.48
CA SER A 9 -7.16 0.55 -2.22
C SER A 9 -6.94 -0.31 -3.46
N ALA A 10 -5.73 -0.83 -3.62
CA ALA A 10 -5.41 -1.85 -4.62
C ALA A 10 -5.80 -3.28 -4.18
N PHE A 11 -6.11 -3.47 -2.88
CA PHE A 11 -6.50 -4.77 -2.32
C PHE A 11 -8.02 -4.98 -2.28
N ALA A 12 -8.78 -3.90 -2.14
CA ALA A 12 -10.23 -3.96 -2.05
C ALA A 12 -10.91 -2.73 -2.65
N ASP A 13 -12.14 -2.89 -3.12
CA ASP A 13 -13.00 -1.74 -3.40
C ASP A 13 -13.53 -1.11 -2.09
N ALA A 14 -14.24 0.03 -2.19
CA ALA A 14 -14.83 0.72 -1.04
C ALA A 14 -15.84 -0.10 -0.22
N PHE A 15 -16.18 -1.32 -0.65
CA PHE A 15 -17.08 -2.25 0.03
C PHE A 15 -16.34 -3.47 0.61
N GLY A 16 -15.00 -3.52 0.50
CA GLY A 16 -14.19 -4.62 1.00
C GLY A 16 -14.15 -5.83 0.06
N ASN A 17 -14.61 -5.71 -1.19
CA ASN A 17 -14.56 -6.81 -2.15
C ASN A 17 -13.15 -6.94 -2.73
N ASN A 18 -12.65 -8.18 -2.80
CA ASN A 18 -11.32 -8.52 -3.32
C ASN A 18 -11.37 -9.33 -4.63
N ASN A 19 -12.55 -9.51 -5.24
CA ASN A 19 -12.75 -10.36 -6.44
C ASN A 19 -13.77 -9.78 -7.45
N CYS A 20 -13.51 -8.62 -8.03
CA CYS A 20 -14.58 -7.84 -8.68
C CYS A 20 -14.88 -8.21 -10.14
N VAL A 21 -14.82 -9.50 -10.52
CA VAL A 21 -15.17 -9.97 -11.88
C VAL A 21 -16.66 -9.72 -12.20
N GLU A 22 -17.54 -9.61 -11.19
CA GLU A 22 -18.98 -9.38 -11.38
C GLU A 22 -19.45 -7.93 -11.14
N THR A 23 -18.69 -7.11 -10.41
CA THR A 23 -19.14 -5.76 -9.96
C THR A 23 -18.37 -4.59 -10.58
N GLY A 24 -17.29 -4.84 -11.33
CA GLY A 24 -16.52 -3.80 -12.04
C GLY A 24 -15.51 -3.03 -11.17
N GLY A 25 -15.16 -3.56 -9.99
CA GLY A 25 -14.11 -3.05 -9.08
C GLY A 25 -12.72 -3.68 -9.32
N VAL A 26 -12.02 -4.06 -8.25
CA VAL A 26 -10.67 -4.68 -8.27
C VAL A 26 -10.69 -5.97 -9.12
N ASN A 27 -10.03 -5.93 -10.27
CA ASN A 27 -10.07 -7.02 -11.25
C ASN A 27 -9.20 -8.24 -10.89
N MET A 28 -8.52 -8.22 -9.75
CA MET A 28 -7.55 -9.23 -9.33
C MET A 28 -7.45 -9.30 -7.80
N ASP A 29 -7.45 -10.50 -7.24
CA ASP A 29 -7.12 -10.73 -5.82
C ASP A 29 -5.60 -10.59 -5.63
N LEU A 30 -5.15 -9.37 -5.35
CA LEU A 30 -3.75 -9.04 -5.15
C LEU A 30 -3.13 -9.81 -3.97
N ALA A 31 -3.90 -10.05 -2.91
CA ALA A 31 -3.43 -10.80 -1.76
C ALA A 31 -3.17 -12.27 -2.11
N ALA A 32 -4.03 -12.90 -2.92
CA ALA A 32 -3.80 -14.25 -3.43
C ALA A 32 -2.54 -14.32 -4.31
N VAL A 33 -2.37 -13.37 -5.22
CA VAL A 33 -1.19 -13.31 -6.11
C VAL A 33 0.11 -13.15 -5.30
N LEU A 34 0.13 -12.24 -4.31
CA LEU A 34 1.31 -12.04 -3.46
C LEU A 34 1.64 -13.29 -2.64
N ARG A 35 0.62 -14.00 -2.12
CA ARG A 35 0.83 -15.27 -1.40
C ARG A 35 1.32 -16.39 -2.31
N GLU A 36 0.84 -16.48 -3.54
CA GLU A 36 1.33 -17.44 -4.54
C GLU A 36 2.83 -17.23 -4.81
N HIS A 37 3.26 -15.98 -4.89
CA HIS A 37 4.67 -15.61 -5.01
C HIS A 37 5.47 -15.67 -3.70
N ARG A 38 4.85 -16.13 -2.60
CA ARG A 38 5.45 -16.23 -1.25
C ARG A 38 6.02 -14.89 -0.75
N ALA A 39 5.40 -13.79 -1.14
CA ALA A 39 5.75 -12.47 -0.63
C ALA A 39 5.30 -12.36 0.83
N SER A 40 6.22 -11.92 1.70
CA SER A 40 5.96 -11.63 3.11
C SER A 40 5.89 -10.13 3.42
N ASP A 41 6.45 -9.31 2.53
CA ASP A 41 6.68 -7.88 2.72
C ASP A 41 6.16 -7.12 1.50
N VAL A 42 5.47 -6.02 1.74
CA VAL A 42 4.91 -5.15 0.72
C VAL A 42 5.44 -3.74 0.95
N PHE A 43 6.13 -3.19 -0.05
CA PHE A 43 6.60 -1.82 -0.08
C PHE A 43 5.69 -1.00 -0.99
N ILE A 44 5.10 0.07 -0.46
CA ILE A 44 4.10 0.89 -1.15
C ILE A 44 4.68 2.28 -1.39
N VAL A 45 4.50 2.74 -2.63
CA VAL A 45 4.85 4.07 -3.14
C VAL A 45 3.71 4.54 -4.04
N GLY A 46 3.61 5.85 -4.29
CA GLY A 46 2.64 6.40 -5.24
C GLY A 46 1.85 7.60 -4.72
N LEU A 47 0.70 7.83 -5.36
CA LEU A 47 -0.17 8.98 -5.13
C LEU A 47 -1.61 8.51 -4.89
N ALA A 48 -2.39 9.09 -3.97
CA ALA A 48 -1.97 10.08 -2.97
C ALA A 48 -1.54 9.39 -1.66
N GLY A 49 -0.47 9.90 -1.03
CA GLY A 49 0.08 9.37 0.22
C GLY A 49 -0.95 9.27 1.35
N ASP A 50 -1.79 10.29 1.47
CA ASP A 50 -2.83 10.49 2.49
C ASP A 50 -4.16 9.76 2.22
N TYR A 51 -4.32 9.15 1.04
CA TYR A 51 -5.53 8.43 0.62
C TYR A 51 -5.20 7.03 0.11
N CYS A 52 -4.96 6.88 -1.20
CA CYS A 52 -4.79 5.58 -1.85
C CYS A 52 -3.67 4.74 -1.24
N VAL A 53 -2.55 5.38 -0.92
CA VAL A 53 -1.41 4.72 -0.29
C VAL A 53 -1.76 4.26 1.12
N LYS A 54 -2.44 5.11 1.90
CA LYS A 54 -2.90 4.78 3.25
C LYS A 54 -3.82 3.57 3.25
N ASP A 55 -4.89 3.61 2.48
CA ASP A 55 -5.89 2.54 2.48
C ASP A 55 -5.29 1.22 1.96
N THR A 56 -4.45 1.28 0.91
CA THR A 56 -3.72 0.10 0.42
C THR A 56 -2.77 -0.47 1.47
N ALA A 57 -2.09 0.38 2.25
CA ALA A 57 -1.16 -0.05 3.29
C ALA A 57 -1.86 -0.72 4.47
N VAL A 58 -2.99 -0.16 4.90
CA VAL A 58 -3.80 -0.74 5.97
C VAL A 58 -4.36 -2.11 5.54
N ASP A 59 -4.90 -2.21 4.33
CA ASP A 59 -5.43 -3.48 3.81
C ASP A 59 -4.33 -4.54 3.64
N ALA A 60 -3.10 -4.14 3.29
CA ALA A 60 -1.97 -5.07 3.25
C ALA A 60 -1.64 -5.66 4.63
N VAL A 61 -1.70 -4.84 5.69
CA VAL A 61 -1.49 -5.34 7.06
C VAL A 61 -2.64 -6.24 7.49
N ASP A 62 -3.89 -5.88 7.20
CA ASP A 62 -5.07 -6.70 7.48
C ASP A 62 -5.03 -8.03 6.68
N GLY A 63 -4.42 -8.02 5.49
CA GLY A 63 -4.08 -9.20 4.69
C GLY A 63 -2.94 -10.06 5.27
N GLY A 64 -2.32 -9.66 6.38
CA GLY A 64 -1.25 -10.38 7.07
C GLY A 64 0.15 -10.16 6.48
N PHE A 65 0.34 -9.13 5.65
CA PHE A 65 1.65 -8.77 5.13
C PHE A 65 2.36 -7.77 6.03
N ARG A 66 3.69 -7.79 6.04
CA ARG A 66 4.48 -6.70 6.62
C ARG A 66 4.48 -5.53 5.63
N CYS A 67 3.84 -4.43 6.01
CA CYS A 67 3.69 -3.29 5.11
C CYS A 67 4.64 -2.14 5.44
N PHE A 68 5.26 -1.59 4.40
CA PHE A 68 6.18 -0.46 4.47
C PHE A 68 5.76 0.62 3.46
N VAL A 69 5.62 1.86 3.89
CA VAL A 69 5.38 3.02 3.01
C VAL A 69 6.67 3.80 2.89
N VAL A 70 7.18 3.98 1.67
CA VAL A 70 8.42 4.72 1.43
C VAL A 70 8.07 6.20 1.25
N GLU A 71 8.41 7.04 2.23
CA GLU A 71 7.96 8.44 2.30
C GLU A 71 8.35 9.23 1.04
N GLU A 72 9.60 9.13 0.58
CA GLU A 72 10.09 9.80 -0.64
C GLU A 72 9.46 9.27 -1.94
N GLY A 73 8.87 8.09 -1.89
CA GLY A 73 8.14 7.49 -3.00
C GLY A 73 6.68 7.91 -3.06
N THR A 74 6.22 8.75 -2.13
CA THR A 74 4.82 9.21 -2.07
C THR A 74 4.70 10.72 -2.24
N LYS A 75 3.53 11.17 -2.65
CA LYS A 75 3.16 12.59 -2.54
C LYS A 75 1.69 12.72 -2.15
N CYS A 76 1.45 13.60 -1.18
CA CYS A 76 0.14 13.79 -0.57
C CYS A 76 -0.65 14.88 -1.29
N ILE A 77 -1.98 14.81 -1.17
CA ILE A 77 -2.86 15.91 -1.56
C ILE A 77 -2.72 17.05 -0.56
N ASP A 78 -2.75 16.75 0.74
CA ASP A 78 -2.39 17.67 1.81
C ASP A 78 -1.05 17.27 2.48
N PRO A 79 0.08 17.84 2.05
CA PRO A 79 1.39 17.52 2.62
C PRO A 79 1.62 18.15 4.01
N GLY A 80 0.65 18.89 4.55
CA GLY A 80 0.74 19.49 5.89
C GLY A 80 0.16 18.57 6.96
N GLU A 81 -0.90 19.03 7.60
CA GLU A 81 -1.55 18.31 8.71
C GLU A 81 -2.15 16.97 8.25
N GLY A 82 -2.73 16.92 7.04
CA GLY A 82 -3.30 15.69 6.47
C GLY A 82 -2.31 14.54 6.38
N TRP A 83 -1.06 14.82 5.97
CA TRP A 83 -0.02 13.79 5.93
C TRP A 83 0.37 13.28 7.31
N GLU A 84 0.61 14.17 8.28
CA GLU A 84 0.98 13.76 9.64
C GLU A 84 -0.12 12.92 10.32
N VAL A 85 -1.38 13.25 10.10
CA VAL A 85 -2.51 12.44 10.58
C VAL A 85 -2.53 11.07 9.89
N ALA A 86 -2.40 11.03 8.56
CA ALA A 86 -2.38 9.77 7.81
C ALA A 86 -1.21 8.87 8.24
N LYS A 87 -0.04 9.46 8.50
CA LYS A 87 1.13 8.72 9.01
C LYS A 87 0.82 8.02 10.33
N LYS A 88 0.24 8.76 11.27
CA LYS A 88 -0.14 8.22 12.57
C LYS A 88 -1.19 7.12 12.47
N GLU A 89 -2.21 7.30 11.63
CA GLU A 89 -3.23 6.27 11.39
C GLU A 89 -2.62 4.98 10.81
N MET A 90 -1.69 5.11 9.87
CA MET A 90 -0.96 3.97 9.30
C MET A 90 -0.12 3.25 10.37
N GLU A 91 0.65 3.99 11.15
CA GLU A 91 1.49 3.44 12.22
C GLU A 91 0.67 2.73 13.30
N ASP A 92 -0.46 3.31 13.71
CA ASP A 92 -1.39 2.73 14.68
C ASP A 92 -1.99 1.40 14.18
N ARG A 93 -2.09 1.23 12.86
CA ARG A 93 -2.54 -0.02 12.20
C ARG A 93 -1.40 -0.99 11.92
N GLY A 94 -0.15 -0.65 12.25
CA GLY A 94 1.02 -1.53 12.11
C GLY A 94 1.80 -1.39 10.81
N VAL A 95 1.46 -0.39 9.98
CA VAL A 95 2.26 -0.01 8.81
C VAL A 95 3.52 0.70 9.28
N ARG A 96 4.66 0.47 8.61
CA ARG A 96 5.91 1.16 8.91
C ARG A 96 6.22 2.20 7.85
N ILE A 97 6.44 3.44 8.27
CA ILE A 97 6.88 4.50 7.37
C ILE A 97 8.40 4.49 7.36
N VAL A 98 8.98 4.35 6.17
CA VAL A 98 10.41 4.17 5.99
C VAL A 98 10.96 5.17 4.99
N ASN A 99 12.25 5.45 5.14
CA ASN A 99 13.01 6.23 4.20
C ASN A 99 13.51 5.33 3.05
N ILE A 100 13.62 5.87 1.84
CA ILE A 100 14.20 5.15 0.69
C ILE A 100 15.64 4.66 0.92
N ASP A 101 16.41 5.37 1.74
CA ASP A 101 17.77 4.99 2.16
C ASP A 101 17.77 4.19 3.49
N GLY A 102 16.59 3.84 3.99
CA GLY A 102 16.41 3.06 5.21
C GLY A 102 16.88 1.59 5.07
N PRO A 103 17.17 0.93 6.20
CA PRO A 103 17.65 -0.45 6.20
C PRO A 103 16.65 -1.44 5.57
N GLU A 104 15.35 -1.18 5.67
CA GLU A 104 14.28 -2.00 5.10
C GLU A 104 14.35 -2.01 3.56
N VAL A 105 14.51 -0.84 2.94
CA VAL A 105 14.66 -0.72 1.47
C VAL A 105 16.03 -1.24 1.03
N GLY A 106 17.06 -1.06 1.86
CA GLY A 106 18.38 -1.65 1.66
C GLY A 106 18.36 -3.18 1.55
N GLN A 107 17.51 -3.86 2.33
CA GLN A 107 17.33 -5.31 2.24
C GLN A 107 16.77 -5.73 0.87
N VAL A 108 15.79 -4.99 0.33
CA VAL A 108 15.24 -5.25 -1.01
C VAL A 108 16.32 -5.06 -2.08
N ARG A 109 17.12 -3.99 -1.98
CA ARG A 109 18.24 -3.76 -2.91
C ARG A 109 19.29 -4.88 -2.87
N ALA A 110 19.52 -5.49 -1.71
CA ALA A 110 20.44 -6.62 -1.57
C ALA A 110 19.88 -7.95 -2.11
N LEU A 111 18.57 -8.07 -2.24
CA LEU A 111 17.89 -9.23 -2.85
C LEU A 111 17.90 -9.17 -4.39
N LEU A 112 18.08 -7.99 -4.98
CA LEU A 112 18.28 -7.87 -6.41
C LEU A 112 19.66 -8.46 -6.75
N PRO A 113 19.75 -9.40 -7.71
CA PRO A 113 21.05 -9.80 -8.21
C PRO A 113 21.75 -8.54 -8.71
N VAL A 114 22.90 -8.22 -8.13
CA VAL A 114 23.85 -7.30 -8.72
C VAL A 114 24.15 -7.85 -10.11
N CYS A 115 23.50 -7.28 -11.13
CA CYS A 115 23.86 -7.52 -12.51
C CYS A 115 25.31 -7.03 -12.69
N SER A 116 26.24 -7.98 -12.63
CA SER A 116 27.62 -7.84 -13.09
C SER A 116 27.67 -7.80 -14.62
#